data_AF-A0A933IID1-F1
#
_entry.id   AF-A0A933IID1-F1
#
_cell.length_a   1.000
_cell.length_b   1.000
_cell.length_c   1.000
_cell.angle_alpha   90.00
_cell.angle_beta   90.00
_cell.angle_gamma   90.00
#
_symmetry.space_group_name_H-M   'P 1'
#
loop_
_entity.id
_entity.type
_entity.pdbx_description
1 polymer ?
#
loop_
_entity_poly.entity_id
_entity_poly.type
_entity_poly.pdbx_seq_one_letter_code
_entity_poly.pdbx_strand_id
1 'polypeptide(L)'
;MDTSRKHIDFLYKLRASIGCAFEILEGRIEEYGQTIERREIYDLVVSRAVAKMNILAEYGLPLVKTGGYFLAMKGQAGEIEARDAEPVIQMLGGEIDNIKDIVLPDNSKRVLIKVLKTRQTPVEYPRRIGVPEKKPLL
;
A
#
# COMPACT_ATOMS: atom_id res chain seq x y z
N MET A 1 -10.17 21.59 12.12
CA MET A 1 -8.90 22.09 11.54
C MET A 1 -8.20 20.89 10.94
N ASP A 2 -8.08 20.89 9.62
CA ASP A 2 -7.89 19.72 8.77
C ASP A 2 -6.43 19.23 8.81
N THR A 3 -6.15 18.18 9.58
CA THR A 3 -4.80 17.61 9.79
C THR A 3 -4.14 17.21 8.47
N SER A 4 -4.96 16.84 7.47
CA SER A 4 -4.55 16.46 6.12
C SER A 4 -3.93 17.63 5.34
N ARG A 5 -4.48 18.85 5.49
CA ARG A 5 -4.04 20.03 4.73
C ARG A 5 -2.58 20.39 5.01
N LYS A 6 -2.15 20.29 6.29
CA LYS A 6 -0.76 20.57 6.69
C LYS A 6 0.26 19.62 6.06
N HIS A 7 -0.09 18.33 5.91
CA HIS A 7 0.78 17.36 5.26
C HIS A 7 0.87 17.61 3.75
N ILE A 8 -0.26 17.94 3.11
CA ILE A 8 -0.31 18.26 1.68
C ILE A 8 0.51 19.52 1.39
N ASP A 9 0.35 20.58 2.19
CA ASP A 9 1.13 21.81 2.05
C ASP A 9 2.64 21.57 2.20
N PHE A 10 3.03 20.65 3.10
CA PHE A 10 4.41 20.22 3.23
C PHE A 10 4.91 19.51 1.96
N LEU A 11 4.13 18.63 1.36
CA LEU A 11 4.51 17.94 0.11
C LEU A 11 4.68 18.93 -1.05
N TYR A 12 3.82 19.95 -1.16
CA TYR A 12 3.99 21.00 -2.18
C TYR A 12 5.27 21.81 -1.96
N LYS A 13 5.58 22.18 -0.71
CA LYS A 13 6.86 22.84 -0.39
C LYS A 13 8.07 21.95 -0.67
N LEU A 14 7.96 20.66 -0.35
CA LEU A 14 9.01 19.68 -0.60
C LEU A 14 9.28 19.54 -2.10
N ARG A 15 8.24 19.52 -2.94
CA ARG A 15 8.38 19.48 -4.41
C ARG A 15 9.27 20.61 -4.94
N ALA A 16 9.16 21.80 -4.36
CA ALA A 16 10.00 22.93 -4.74
C ALA A 16 11.48 22.77 -4.30
N SER A 17 11.80 21.93 -3.30
CA SER A 17 13.14 21.80 -2.75
C SER A 17 13.94 20.59 -3.23
N ILE A 18 13.31 19.46 -3.52
CA ILE A 18 14.03 18.21 -3.88
C ILE A 18 14.35 18.06 -5.37
N GLY A 19 13.95 19.02 -6.20
CA GLY A 19 14.31 19.07 -7.62
C GLY A 19 13.75 17.93 -8.47
N CYS A 20 12.79 17.16 -7.96
CA CYS A 20 12.11 16.10 -8.71
C CYS A 20 10.62 16.43 -8.90
N ALA A 21 10.10 16.07 -10.07
CA ALA A 21 8.69 16.20 -10.36
C ALA A 21 7.95 14.97 -9.81
N PHE A 22 6.94 15.22 -8.97
CA PHE A 22 5.97 14.20 -8.55
C PHE A 22 4.57 14.80 -8.51
N GLU A 23 3.59 13.92 -8.64
CA GLU A 23 2.17 14.25 -8.52
C GLU A 23 1.72 14.03 -7.08
N ILE A 24 0.89 14.94 -6.57
CA ILE A 24 0.23 14.81 -5.28
C ILE A 24 -1.24 14.61 -5.58
N LEU A 25 -1.79 13.50 -5.10
CA LEU A 25 -3.20 13.16 -5.25
C LEU A 25 -3.90 13.31 -3.90
N GLU A 26 -4.96 14.10 -3.87
CA GLU A 26 -5.81 14.30 -2.70
C GLU A 26 -7.09 13.47 -2.87
N GLY A 27 -7.20 12.38 -2.14
CA GLY A 27 -8.36 11.49 -2.23
C GLY A 27 -8.17 10.21 -1.43
N ARG A 28 -9.17 9.33 -1.50
CA ARG A 28 -9.12 8.01 -0.88
C ARG A 28 -8.55 6.99 -1.85
N ILE A 29 -7.69 6.11 -1.35
CA ILE A 29 -7.03 5.10 -2.20
C ILE A 29 -8.04 4.13 -2.83
N GLU A 30 -9.16 3.90 -2.14
CA GLU A 30 -10.28 3.11 -2.63
C GLU A 30 -10.91 3.69 -3.91
N GLU A 31 -10.84 5.02 -4.11
CA GLU A 31 -11.32 5.66 -5.33
C GLU A 31 -10.33 5.44 -6.46
N TYR A 32 -9.04 5.69 -6.22
CA TYR A 32 -7.99 5.53 -7.23
C TYR A 32 -7.81 4.08 -7.68
N GLY A 33 -7.97 3.10 -6.80
CA GLY A 33 -7.89 1.69 -7.17
C GLY A 33 -9.03 1.23 -8.11
N GLN A 34 -10.09 2.04 -8.27
CA GLN A 34 -11.23 1.78 -9.15
C GLN A 34 -11.19 2.59 -10.46
N THR A 35 -10.28 3.56 -10.61
CA THR A 35 -10.21 4.36 -11.85
C THR A 35 -9.32 3.70 -12.90
N ILE A 36 -9.72 3.77 -14.17
CA ILE A 36 -8.98 3.17 -15.28
C ILE A 36 -7.58 3.78 -15.45
N GLU A 37 -7.42 5.05 -15.06
CA GLU A 37 -6.17 5.80 -15.19
C GLU A 37 -5.12 5.41 -14.14
N ARG A 38 -5.49 4.69 -13.08
CA ARG A 38 -4.63 4.43 -11.91
C ARG A 38 -4.59 2.96 -11.50
N ARG A 39 -5.59 2.18 -11.89
CA ARG A 39 -5.66 0.75 -11.65
C ARG A 39 -4.58 0.02 -12.43
N GLU A 40 -3.79 -0.79 -11.74
CA GLU A 40 -2.79 -1.71 -12.31
C GLU A 40 -1.78 -1.09 -13.29
N ILE A 41 -1.37 0.17 -13.07
CA ILE A 41 -0.37 0.85 -13.92
C ILE A 41 1.00 1.01 -13.27
N TYR A 42 1.08 0.86 -11.94
CA TYR A 42 2.30 1.18 -11.20
C TYR A 42 3.24 -0.01 -11.12
N ASP A 43 4.52 0.21 -11.44
CA ASP A 43 5.59 -0.79 -11.24
C ASP A 43 5.80 -1.14 -9.76
N LEU A 44 5.64 -0.14 -8.90
CA LEU A 44 5.92 -0.22 -7.48
C LEU A 44 4.93 0.64 -6.70
N VAL A 45 4.27 0.03 -5.72
CA VAL A 45 3.46 0.74 -4.71
C VAL A 45 4.08 0.52 -3.35
N VAL A 46 4.24 1.57 -2.55
CA VAL A 46 4.85 1.50 -1.22
C VAL A 46 3.89 2.06 -0.16
N SER A 47 3.87 1.44 1.02
CA SER A 47 3.10 1.94 2.17
C SER A 47 3.89 1.80 3.46
N ARG A 48 3.72 2.77 4.36
CA ARG A 48 4.32 2.78 5.70
C ARG A 48 3.27 3.15 6.74
N ALA A 49 3.05 2.25 7.71
CA ALA A 49 2.33 2.51 8.96
C ALA A 49 0.84 2.94 8.86
N VAL A 50 0.04 2.38 7.95
CA VAL A 50 -1.38 2.82 7.79
C VAL A 50 -2.43 1.84 8.32
N ALA A 51 -2.29 0.52 8.12
CA ALA A 51 -3.31 -0.46 8.50
C ALA A 51 -2.75 -1.89 8.65
N LYS A 52 -3.60 -2.87 9.01
CA LYS A 52 -3.29 -4.31 8.96
C LYS A 52 -2.96 -4.77 7.54
N MET A 53 -2.19 -5.86 7.39
CA MET A 53 -1.68 -6.26 6.07
C MET A 53 -2.80 -6.62 5.06
N ASN A 54 -3.88 -7.26 5.50
CA ASN A 54 -5.06 -7.55 4.67
C ASN A 54 -5.70 -6.27 4.09
N ILE A 55 -5.82 -5.21 4.88
CA ILE A 55 -6.32 -3.90 4.44
C ILE A 55 -5.34 -3.26 3.45
N LEU A 56 -4.05 -3.29 3.79
CA LEU A 56 -2.99 -2.73 2.93
C LEU A 56 -2.91 -3.45 1.58
N ALA A 57 -3.09 -4.77 1.55
CA ALA A 57 -3.14 -5.55 0.33
C ALA A 57 -4.31 -5.08 -0.56
N GLU A 58 -5.50 -4.87 0.02
CA GLU A 58 -6.66 -4.36 -0.71
C GLU A 58 -6.46 -2.94 -1.24
N TYR A 59 -5.67 -2.11 -0.56
CA TYR A 59 -5.32 -0.77 -1.05
C TYR A 59 -4.22 -0.75 -2.10
N GLY A 60 -3.17 -1.55 -1.89
CA GLY A 60 -1.95 -1.50 -2.69
C GLY A 60 -2.06 -2.32 -3.98
N LEU A 61 -2.52 -3.56 -3.88
CA LEU A 61 -2.50 -4.49 -5.02
C LEU A 61 -3.31 -4.02 -6.22
N PRO A 62 -4.50 -3.41 -6.10
CA PRO A 62 -5.25 -2.92 -7.27
C PRO A 62 -4.53 -1.84 -8.09
N LEU A 63 -3.52 -1.19 -7.52
CA LEU A 63 -2.72 -0.15 -8.20
C LEU A 63 -1.50 -0.75 -8.91
N VAL A 64 -0.99 -1.88 -8.44
CA VAL A 64 0.22 -2.51 -8.98
C VAL A 64 -0.10 -3.28 -10.26
N LYS A 65 0.70 -3.05 -11.31
CA LYS A 65 0.61 -3.80 -12.57
C LYS A 65 1.08 -5.25 -12.39
N THR A 66 0.60 -6.18 -13.21
CA THR A 66 1.15 -7.56 -13.21
C THR A 66 2.66 -7.55 -13.50
N GLY A 67 3.43 -8.27 -12.69
CA GLY A 67 4.89 -8.26 -12.66
C GLY A 67 5.52 -7.15 -11.80
N GLY A 68 4.72 -6.20 -11.30
CA GLY A 68 5.15 -5.17 -10.35
C GLY A 68 5.12 -5.64 -8.90
N TYR A 69 5.47 -4.73 -7.98
CA TYR A 69 5.56 -5.04 -6.56
C TYR A 69 4.75 -4.09 -5.66
N PHE A 70 4.17 -4.65 -4.61
CA PHE A 70 3.70 -3.90 -3.44
C PHE A 70 4.67 -4.11 -2.27
N LEU A 71 5.17 -3.01 -1.69
CA LEU A 71 6.04 -3.03 -0.52
C LEU A 71 5.32 -2.43 0.69
N ALA A 72 5.11 -3.24 1.72
CA ALA A 72 4.54 -2.80 2.99
C ALA A 72 5.63 -2.74 4.07
N MET A 73 5.86 -1.54 4.61
CA MET A 73 6.76 -1.30 5.74
C MET A 73 5.97 -1.40 7.06
N LYS A 74 6.30 -2.40 7.86
CA LYS A 74 5.62 -2.76 9.11
C LYS A 74 6.53 -2.70 10.33
N GLY A 75 5.90 -2.69 11.50
CA GLY A 75 6.56 -2.91 12.78
C GLY A 75 6.96 -4.38 12.97
N GLN A 76 7.41 -4.72 14.18
CA GLN A 76 7.91 -6.06 14.52
C GLN A 76 6.87 -7.18 14.33
N ALA A 77 5.57 -6.89 14.43
CA ALA A 77 4.50 -7.86 14.17
C ALA A 77 4.23 -8.10 12.67
N GLY A 78 4.98 -7.44 11.77
CA GLY A 78 4.72 -7.45 10.33
C GLY A 78 4.74 -8.82 9.69
N GLU A 79 5.63 -9.72 10.13
CA GLU A 79 5.71 -11.08 9.59
C GLU A 79 4.42 -11.88 9.87
N ILE A 80 3.93 -11.82 11.11
CA ILE A 80 2.69 -12.51 11.52
C ILE A 80 1.51 -11.94 10.72
N GLU A 81 1.40 -10.61 10.67
CA GLU A 81 0.34 -9.96 9.88
C GLU A 81 0.41 -10.33 8.38
N ALA A 82 1.60 -10.53 7.83
CA ALA A 82 1.77 -10.95 6.43
C ALA A 82 1.26 -12.36 6.19
N ARG A 83 1.60 -13.30 7.08
CA ARG A 83 1.13 -14.69 7.00
C ARG A 83 -0.38 -14.78 7.17
N ASP A 84 -0.94 -14.07 8.14
CA ASP A 84 -2.40 -14.02 8.35
C ASP A 84 -3.14 -13.47 7.12
N ALA A 85 -2.54 -12.50 6.43
CA ALA A 85 -3.11 -11.87 5.24
C ALA A 85 -2.82 -12.61 3.92
N GLU A 86 -2.10 -13.74 3.94
CA GLU A 86 -1.70 -14.46 2.73
C GLU A 86 -2.89 -14.88 1.85
N PRO A 87 -4.01 -15.41 2.39
CA PRO A 87 -5.20 -15.71 1.59
C PRO A 87 -5.77 -14.48 0.89
N VAL A 88 -5.75 -13.32 1.56
CA VAL A 88 -6.22 -12.05 1.01
C VAL A 88 -5.27 -11.55 -0.09
N ILE A 89 -3.97 -11.64 0.14
CA ILE A 89 -2.95 -11.28 -0.85
C ILE A 89 -3.15 -12.09 -2.13
N GLN A 90 -3.34 -13.41 -2.00
CA GLN A 90 -3.61 -14.31 -3.12
C GLN A 90 -4.93 -13.97 -3.81
N MET A 91 -6.01 -13.73 -3.06
CA MET A 91 -7.31 -13.31 -3.61
C MET A 91 -7.19 -12.06 -4.48
N LEU A 92 -6.35 -11.10 -4.08
CA LEU A 92 -6.13 -9.83 -4.77
C LEU A 92 -5.09 -9.91 -5.90
N GLY A 93 -4.57 -11.11 -6.18
CA GLY A 93 -3.64 -11.38 -7.27
C GLY A 93 -2.17 -11.15 -6.94
N GLY A 94 -1.83 -11.10 -5.65
CA GLY A 94 -0.46 -11.01 -5.16
C GLY A 94 0.07 -12.32 -4.60
N GLU A 95 1.38 -12.38 -4.40
CA GLU A 95 2.10 -13.46 -3.72
C GLU A 95 3.22 -12.87 -2.87
N ILE A 96 3.43 -13.38 -1.66
CA ILE A 96 4.53 -12.92 -0.81
C ILE A 96 5.84 -13.43 -1.40
N ASP A 97 6.64 -12.52 -1.96
CA ASP A 97 7.95 -12.81 -2.54
C ASP A 97 9.04 -12.84 -1.46
N ASN A 98 8.99 -11.92 -0.50
CA ASN A 98 9.98 -11.87 0.59
C ASN A 98 9.45 -11.11 1.81
N ILE A 99 9.89 -11.51 3.00
CA ILE A 99 9.71 -10.77 4.25
C ILE A 99 11.09 -10.51 4.83
N LYS A 100 11.50 -9.25 4.88
CA LYS A 100 12.84 -8.85 5.31
C LYS A 100 12.81 -8.07 6.63
N ASP A 101 13.53 -8.57 7.61
CA ASP A 101 13.82 -7.82 8.84
C ASP A 101 14.80 -6.68 8.57
N ILE A 102 14.51 -5.52 9.16
CA ILE A 102 15.32 -4.31 9.07
C ILE A 102 15.52 -3.77 10.48
N VAL A 103 16.77 -3.51 10.85
CA VAL A 103 17.13 -2.74 12.05
C VAL A 103 17.43 -1.32 11.62
N LEU A 104 16.67 -0.36 12.15
CA LEU A 104 16.88 1.05 11.89
C LEU A 104 18.03 1.61 12.75
N PRO A 105 18.61 2.79 12.41
CA PRO A 105 19.71 3.38 13.19
C PRO A 105 19.39 3.64 14.66
N ASP A 106 18.11 3.75 15.01
CA ASP A 106 17.61 3.89 16.39
C ASP A 106 17.43 2.54 17.11
N ASN A 107 17.98 1.46 16.56
CA ASN A 107 17.82 0.05 16.99
C ASN A 107 16.38 -0.48 16.95
N SER A 108 15.43 0.28 16.38
CA SER A 108 14.06 -0.21 16.27
C SER A 108 13.94 -1.23 15.11
N LYS A 109 13.24 -2.34 15.38
CA LYS A 109 13.00 -3.40 14.39
C LYS A 109 11.81 -3.06 13.51
N ARG A 110 11.96 -3.29 12.21
CA ARG A 110 10.93 -3.15 11.18
C ARG A 110 10.95 -4.37 10.28
N VAL A 111 9.85 -4.59 9.59
CA VAL A 111 9.69 -5.66 8.62
C VAL A 111 9.28 -5.03 7.30
N LEU A 112 9.97 -5.40 6.22
CA LEU A 112 9.60 -5.04 4.85
C LEU A 112 8.99 -6.27 4.17
N ILE A 113 7.71 -6.21 3.87
CA ILE A 113 6.98 -7.26 3.18
C ILE A 113 6.95 -6.90 1.70
N LYS A 114 7.49 -7.77 0.86
CA LYS A 114 7.53 -7.65 -0.59
C LYS A 114 6.50 -8.61 -1.20
N VAL A 115 5.51 -8.05 -1.87
CA VAL A 115 4.44 -8.80 -2.53
C VAL A 115 4.56 -8.61 -4.04
N LEU A 116 4.76 -9.69 -4.79
CA LEU A 116 4.74 -9.71 -6.25
C LEU A 116 3.29 -9.72 -6.75
N LYS A 117 2.96 -8.89 -7.73
CA LYS A 117 1.65 -8.93 -8.41
C LYS A 117 1.70 -9.97 -9.53
N THR A 118 1.07 -11.13 -9.34
CA THR A 118 1.15 -12.28 -10.25
C THR A 118 0.00 -12.37 -11.25
N ARG A 119 -1.16 -11.81 -10.91
CA ARG A 119 -2.34 -11.76 -11.79
C ARG A 119 -3.17 -10.52 -11.52
N GLN A 120 -4.15 -10.23 -12.38
CA GLN A 120 -5.03 -9.09 -12.18
C GLN A 120 -5.83 -9.21 -10.89
N THR A 121 -6.05 -8.08 -10.22
CA THR A 121 -6.95 -7.96 -9.08
C THR A 121 -8.39 -8.02 -9.59
N PRO A 122 -9.29 -8.81 -8.96
CA PRO A 122 -10.72 -8.81 -9.28
C PRO A 122 -11.33 -7.40 -9.21
N VAL A 123 -12.32 -7.13 -10.08
CA VAL A 123 -12.88 -5.79 -10.31
C VAL A 123 -13.61 -5.21 -9.10
N GLU A 124 -14.12 -6.07 -8.22
CA GLU A 124 -14.79 -5.66 -6.99
C GLU A 124 -13.84 -5.04 -5.93
N TYR A 125 -12.52 -5.18 -6.12
CA TYR A 125 -11.50 -4.63 -5.23
C TYR A 125 -10.76 -3.45 -5.87
N PRO A 126 -10.44 -2.39 -5.11
CA PRO A 126 -10.74 -2.22 -3.69
C PRO A 126 -12.25 -2.01 -3.45
N ARG A 127 -12.76 -2.47 -2.31
CA ARG A 127 -14.14 -2.21 -1.93
C ARG A 127 -14.34 -0.72 -1.61
N ARG A 128 -15.60 -0.30 -1.56
CA ARG A 128 -16.01 1.09 -1.30
C ARG A 128 -15.29 1.69 -0.09
N ILE A 129 -15.07 3.01 -0.13
CA ILE A 129 -14.38 3.79 0.91
C ILE A 129 -14.80 3.37 2.31
N GLY A 130 -13.81 3.05 3.14
CA GLY A 130 -14.00 2.67 4.55
C GLY A 130 -14.56 1.26 4.79
N VAL A 131 -14.98 0.51 3.74
CA VAL A 131 -15.32 -0.92 3.89
C VAL A 131 -14.09 -1.75 4.26
N PRO A 132 -12.90 -1.57 3.67
CA PRO A 132 -11.71 -2.33 4.05
C PRO A 132 -11.36 -2.17 5.53
N GLU A 133 -11.47 -0.96 6.07
CA GLU A 133 -11.24 -0.68 7.49
C GLU A 133 -12.34 -1.26 8.40
N LYS A 134 -13.63 -1.10 8.04
CA LYS A 134 -14.77 -1.53 8.88
C LYS A 134 -14.98 -3.04 8.85
N LYS A 135 -14.70 -3.68 7.73
CA LYS A 135 -14.89 -5.12 7.48
C LYS A 135 -13.68 -5.67 6.71
N PRO A 136 -12.52 -5.81 7.38
CA PRO A 136 -11.32 -6.36 6.75
C PRO A 136 -11.59 -7.75 6.17
N LEU A 137 -10.93 -8.07 5.05
CA LEU A 137 -10.91 -9.44 4.53
C LEU A 137 -10.19 -10.35 5.54
N LEU A 138 -10.60 -11.62 5.61
CA LEU A 138 -10.11 -12.58 6.61
C LEU A 138 -8.64 -12.92 6.42
#